data_AF-A0A537X6Q6-F1
#
_entry.id   AF-A0A537X6Q6-F1
#
_cell.length_a   1.000
_cell.length_b   1.000
_cell.length_c   1.000
_cell.angle_alpha   90.00
_cell.angle_beta   90.00
_cell.angle_gamma   90.00
#
_symmetry.space_group_name_H-M   'P 1'
#
loop_
_entity.id
_entity.type
_entity.pdbx_description
1 polymer ?
#
loop_
_entity_poly.entity_id
_entity_poly.type
_entity_poly.pdbx_seq_one_letter_code
_entity_poly.pdbx_strand_id
1 'polypeptide(L)'
;MTVVGGCGGSNRHRPTEFPNAGPGVGQSIRTANCSDWKRGSAEQRRRTVAQLRNFAGGPVGSSSGLQNGPVLDDQRAYKLLDSYCARYLARGFKLYKLYDRAAAFLGHAAPN
;
A
#
# COMPACT_ATOMS: atom_id res chain seq x y z
N MET A 1 -15.01 44.06 20.10
CA MET A 1 -15.08 42.59 20.05
C MET A 1 -15.69 42.23 18.71
N THR A 2 -14.87 41.84 17.73
CA THR A 2 -15.32 41.61 16.35
C THR A 2 -15.63 40.13 16.17
N VAL A 3 -16.85 39.82 15.75
CA VAL A 3 -17.34 38.46 15.54
C VAL A 3 -16.78 37.94 14.21
N VAL A 4 -16.15 36.77 14.24
CA VAL A 4 -15.65 36.05 13.06
C VAL A 4 -16.84 35.47 12.28
N GLY A 5 -16.97 35.85 11.01
CA GLY A 5 -17.87 35.19 10.06
C GLY A 5 -17.22 33.92 9.50
N GLY A 6 -17.69 32.76 9.91
CA GLY A 6 -17.30 31.47 9.32
C GLY A 6 -18.24 31.08 8.18
N CYS A 7 -17.76 31.16 6.93
CA CYS A 7 -18.47 30.59 5.79
C CYS A 7 -18.25 29.07 5.76
N GLY A 8 -19.33 28.33 6.02
CA GLY A 8 -19.39 26.88 5.87
C GLY A 8 -19.41 26.48 4.39
N GLY A 9 -18.33 25.84 3.94
CA GLY A 9 -18.25 25.11 2.68
C GLY A 9 -17.91 23.66 2.94
N SER A 10 -18.88 22.86 3.40
CA SER A 10 -18.71 21.43 3.61
C SER A 10 -18.76 20.68 2.29
N ASN A 11 -17.70 20.76 1.48
CA ASN A 11 -17.43 19.71 0.50
C ASN A 11 -16.80 18.53 1.25
N ARG A 12 -17.65 17.76 1.94
CA ARG A 12 -17.32 16.43 2.42
C ARG A 12 -17.09 15.55 1.20
N HIS A 13 -15.86 15.57 0.70
CA HIS A 13 -15.30 14.40 0.04
C HIS A 13 -15.36 13.31 1.09
N ARG A 14 -16.42 12.51 1.04
CA ARG A 14 -16.51 11.27 1.79
C ARG A 14 -15.35 10.44 1.24
N PRO A 15 -14.28 10.20 2.01
CA PRO A 15 -13.37 9.13 1.63
C PRO A 15 -14.28 7.91 1.49
N THR A 16 -14.11 7.12 0.44
CA THR A 16 -14.80 5.84 0.34
C THR A 16 -14.34 5.01 1.54
N GLU A 17 -15.05 5.12 2.66
CA GLU A 17 -14.90 4.27 3.82
C GLU A 17 -15.41 2.91 3.39
N PHE A 18 -14.48 2.11 2.89
CA PHE A 18 -14.66 0.68 2.75
C PHE A 18 -15.06 0.16 4.13
N PRO A 19 -16.25 -0.48 4.27
CA PRO A 19 -16.76 -0.90 5.56
C PRO A 19 -15.69 -1.75 6.26
N ASN A 20 -15.38 -1.34 7.49
CA ASN A 20 -14.35 -1.88 8.37
C ASN A 20 -14.25 -3.41 8.28
N ALA A 21 -13.22 -3.89 7.58
CA ALA A 21 -12.91 -5.30 7.44
C ALA A 21 -11.98 -5.78 8.57
N GLY A 22 -12.36 -5.59 9.83
CA GLY A 22 -11.57 -6.01 11.00
C GLY A 22 -10.08 -5.60 10.97
N PRO A 23 -9.23 -6.15 11.85
CA PRO A 23 -7.78 -6.00 11.78
C PRO A 23 -7.19 -6.87 10.64
N GLY A 24 -7.58 -6.53 9.40
CA GLY A 24 -7.22 -7.21 8.17
C GLY A 24 -6.10 -6.52 7.38
N VAL A 25 -5.50 -7.26 6.44
CA VAL A 25 -4.54 -6.73 5.46
C VAL A 25 -5.16 -5.61 4.64
N GLY A 26 -4.45 -4.50 4.48
CA GLY A 26 -4.87 -3.39 3.62
C GLY A 26 -5.55 -2.22 4.35
N GLN A 27 -5.64 -2.22 5.68
CA GLN A 27 -6.10 -1.07 6.47
C GLN A 27 -5.07 0.08 6.48
N SER A 28 -3.77 -0.25 6.48
CA SER A 28 -2.69 0.71 6.27
C SER A 28 -1.48 0.01 5.66
N ILE A 29 -1.13 0.38 4.42
CA ILE A 29 0.01 -0.22 3.70
C ILE A 29 1.34 -0.06 4.46
N ARG A 30 1.49 1.03 5.21
CA ARG A 30 2.70 1.29 5.99
C ARG A 30 2.83 0.36 7.21
N THR A 31 1.72 -0.17 7.73
CA THR A 31 1.73 -1.00 8.95
C THR A 31 1.41 -2.47 8.69
N ALA A 32 0.82 -2.81 7.55
CA ALA A 32 0.50 -4.18 7.16
C ALA A 32 1.74 -5.08 7.19
N ASN A 33 1.59 -6.26 7.78
CA ASN A 33 2.67 -7.23 7.97
C ASN A 33 2.26 -8.65 7.57
N CYS A 34 3.20 -9.59 7.63
CA CYS A 34 2.95 -10.98 7.28
C CYS A 34 1.93 -11.71 8.17
N SER A 35 1.75 -11.31 9.43
CA SER A 35 0.68 -11.87 10.26
C SER A 35 -0.68 -11.45 9.73
N ASP A 36 -0.81 -10.19 9.31
CA ASP A 36 -2.02 -9.71 8.64
C ASP A 36 -2.20 -10.52 7.36
N TRP A 37 -1.17 -10.61 6.50
CA TRP A 37 -1.22 -11.33 5.21
C TRP A 37 -1.84 -12.71 5.34
N LYS A 38 -1.37 -13.48 6.33
CA LYS A 38 -1.88 -14.82 6.61
C LYS A 38 -3.34 -14.86 7.04
N ARG A 39 -3.80 -13.89 7.85
CA ARG A 39 -5.21 -13.77 8.26
C ARG A 39 -6.12 -13.27 7.13
N GLY A 40 -5.56 -12.58 6.13
CA GLY A 40 -6.31 -12.04 5.02
C GLY A 40 -6.84 -13.10 4.06
N SER A 41 -8.04 -12.87 3.53
CA SER A 41 -8.62 -13.63 2.43
C SER A 41 -7.82 -13.42 1.13
N ALA A 42 -8.02 -14.31 0.14
CA ALA A 42 -7.37 -14.17 -1.17
C ALA A 42 -7.70 -12.83 -1.84
N GLU A 43 -8.93 -12.34 -1.71
CA GLU A 43 -9.35 -11.04 -2.23
C GLU A 43 -8.65 -9.88 -1.50
N GLN A 44 -8.57 -9.93 -0.16
CA GLN A 44 -7.85 -8.92 0.63
C GLN A 44 -6.36 -8.86 0.28
N ARG A 45 -5.74 -10.02 0.06
CA ARG A 45 -4.34 -10.13 -0.39
C ARG A 45 -4.15 -9.49 -1.77
N ARG A 46 -5.04 -9.76 -2.73
CA ARG A 46 -5.00 -9.13 -4.07
C ARG A 46 -5.17 -7.61 -3.99
N ARG A 47 -6.12 -7.12 -3.18
CA ARG A 47 -6.28 -5.67 -2.93
C ARG A 47 -5.03 -5.05 -2.32
N THR A 48 -4.41 -5.74 -1.37
CA THR A 48 -3.16 -5.28 -0.74
C THR A 48 -2.04 -5.17 -1.77
N VAL A 49 -1.92 -6.12 -2.69
CA VAL A 49 -0.94 -6.07 -3.77
C VAL A 49 -1.15 -4.85 -4.67
N ALA A 50 -2.40 -4.58 -5.09
CA ALA A 50 -2.71 -3.40 -5.88
C ALA A 50 -2.39 -2.09 -5.13
N GLN A 51 -2.72 -2.02 -3.84
CA GLN A 51 -2.37 -0.88 -2.99
C GLN A 51 -0.85 -0.70 -2.84
N LEU A 52 -0.08 -1.79 -2.73
CA LEU A 52 1.38 -1.75 -2.69
C LEU A 52 1.97 -1.24 -4.00
N ARG A 53 1.45 -1.69 -5.15
CA ARG A 53 1.84 -1.20 -6.47
C ARG A 53 1.61 0.31 -6.59
N ASN A 54 0.44 0.79 -6.18
CA ASN A 54 0.15 2.23 -6.21
C ASN A 54 1.04 3.04 -5.24
N PHE A 55 1.34 2.47 -4.07
CA PHE A 55 2.20 3.12 -3.08
C PHE A 55 3.66 3.22 -3.57
N ALA A 56 4.21 2.13 -4.10
CA ALA A 56 5.59 2.06 -4.57
C ALA A 56 5.79 2.79 -5.91
N GLY A 57 4.80 2.73 -6.80
CA GLY A 57 4.85 3.36 -8.13
C GLY A 57 4.55 4.86 -8.13
N GLY A 58 4.32 5.46 -6.97
CA GLY A 58 4.11 6.90 -6.86
C GLY A 58 5.34 7.72 -7.28
N PRO A 59 5.20 9.06 -7.34
CA PRO A 59 6.30 9.92 -7.75
C PRO A 59 7.49 9.83 -6.78
N VAL A 60 8.65 9.52 -7.33
CA VAL A 60 9.96 9.49 -6.69
C VAL A 60 10.90 10.42 -7.45
N GLY A 61 11.74 11.17 -6.74
CA GLY A 61 12.63 12.12 -7.39
C GLY A 61 13.04 13.26 -6.48
N SER A 62 13.94 14.09 -6.98
CA SER A 62 14.41 15.29 -6.32
C SER A 62 14.19 16.50 -7.23
N SER A 63 14.80 17.64 -6.88
CA SER A 63 14.92 18.82 -7.74
C SER A 63 15.47 18.54 -9.15
N SER A 64 16.07 17.37 -9.38
CA SER A 64 16.55 16.91 -10.68
C SER A 64 15.49 16.28 -11.59
N GLY A 65 14.27 16.04 -11.10
CA GLY A 65 13.13 15.50 -11.86
C GLY A 65 12.31 14.47 -11.08
N LEU A 66 11.00 14.42 -11.35
CA LEU A 66 10.07 13.40 -10.85
C LEU A 66 10.00 12.23 -11.84
N GLN A 67 10.13 11.02 -11.32
CA GLN A 67 9.91 9.75 -12.02
C GLN A 67 8.95 8.89 -11.20
N ASN A 68 8.41 7.81 -11.76
CA ASN A 68 7.65 6.85 -10.97
C ASN A 68 8.57 5.80 -10.33
N GLY A 69 8.24 5.37 -9.12
CA GLY A 69 8.98 4.30 -8.46
C GLY A 69 8.84 2.96 -9.18
N PRO A 70 9.78 2.03 -8.97
CA PRO A 70 9.69 0.71 -9.57
C PRO A 70 8.55 -0.11 -8.94
N VAL A 71 7.86 -0.88 -9.78
CA VAL A 71 6.75 -1.76 -9.39
C VAL A 71 6.95 -3.18 -9.89
N LEU A 72 6.32 -4.11 -9.19
CA LEU A 72 6.18 -5.51 -9.59
C LEU A 72 4.83 -5.75 -10.24
N ASP A 73 4.78 -6.70 -11.16
CA ASP A 73 3.51 -7.31 -11.59
C ASP A 73 2.76 -7.91 -10.39
N ASP A 74 1.43 -7.75 -10.38
CA ASP A 74 0.59 -8.14 -9.25
C ASP A 74 0.69 -9.64 -8.93
N GLN A 75 0.81 -10.52 -9.92
CA GLN A 75 0.99 -11.95 -9.67
C GLN A 75 2.34 -12.25 -9.04
N ARG A 76 3.39 -11.55 -9.49
CA ARG A 76 4.75 -11.72 -8.95
C ARG A 76 4.82 -11.19 -7.52
N ALA A 77 4.23 -10.04 -7.24
CA ALA A 77 4.11 -9.48 -5.90
C ALA A 77 3.34 -10.40 -4.96
N TYR A 78 2.22 -10.99 -5.41
CA TYR A 78 1.45 -11.94 -4.61
C TYR A 78 2.31 -13.15 -4.23
N LYS A 79 2.97 -13.80 -5.20
CA LYS A 79 3.82 -14.97 -4.95
C LYS A 79 4.98 -14.65 -4.02
N LEU A 80 5.61 -13.47 -4.20
CA LEU A 80 6.68 -12.99 -3.33
C LEU A 80 6.18 -12.91 -1.87
N LEU A 81 5.12 -12.14 -1.62
CA LEU A 81 4.60 -11.95 -0.27
C LEU A 81 4.13 -13.26 0.35
N ASP A 82 3.46 -14.12 -0.42
CA ASP A 82 3.00 -15.43 0.05
C ASP A 82 4.17 -16.32 0.48
N SER A 83 5.24 -16.37 -0.32
CA SER A 83 6.43 -17.16 -0.01
C SER A 83 7.18 -16.67 1.25
N TYR A 84 7.31 -15.36 1.41
CA TYR A 84 7.97 -14.77 2.59
C TYR A 84 7.12 -14.97 3.85
N CYS A 85 5.82 -14.68 3.76
CA CYS A 85 4.92 -14.74 4.90
C CYS A 85 4.54 -16.16 5.34
N ALA A 86 4.84 -17.18 4.53
CA ALA A 86 4.75 -18.58 4.94
C ALA A 86 5.71 -18.93 6.09
N ARG A 87 6.81 -18.19 6.26
CA ARG A 87 7.79 -18.43 7.33
C ARG A 87 7.29 -17.85 8.66
N TYR A 88 7.29 -18.64 9.72
CA TYR A 88 6.85 -18.18 11.06
C TYR A 88 7.66 -16.98 11.57
N LEU A 89 8.97 -16.98 11.31
CA LEU A 89 9.89 -15.90 11.64
C LEU A 89 9.54 -14.58 10.94
N ALA A 90 8.83 -14.64 9.80
CA ALA A 90 8.49 -13.48 9.00
C ALA A 90 7.28 -12.69 9.54
N ARG A 91 6.62 -13.16 10.61
CA ARG A 91 5.33 -12.64 11.11
C ARG A 91 5.27 -11.11 11.28
N GLY A 92 6.36 -10.46 11.66
CA GLY A 92 6.44 -9.02 11.91
C GLY A 92 6.89 -8.18 10.71
N PHE A 93 7.33 -8.79 9.61
CA PHE A 93 7.86 -8.05 8.47
C PHE A 93 6.78 -7.24 7.77
N LYS A 94 7.08 -5.97 7.50
CA LYS A 94 6.19 -5.06 6.78
C LYS A 94 6.13 -5.44 5.31
N LEU A 95 4.92 -5.54 4.77
CA LEU A 95 4.70 -5.95 3.38
C LEU A 95 5.32 -4.96 2.40
N TYR A 96 5.17 -3.65 2.66
CA TYR A 96 5.75 -2.63 1.79
C TYR A 96 7.28 -2.71 1.72
N LYS A 97 7.96 -3.03 2.82
CA LYS A 97 9.42 -3.20 2.81
C LYS A 97 9.87 -4.40 1.97
N LEU A 98 9.14 -5.51 2.05
CA LEU A 98 9.40 -6.69 1.23
C LEU A 98 9.14 -6.39 -0.25
N TYR A 99 8.04 -5.70 -0.55
CA TYR A 99 7.69 -5.27 -1.89
C TYR A 99 8.74 -4.31 -2.47
N ASP A 100 9.03 -3.21 -1.79
CA ASP A 100 9.97 -2.17 -2.26
C ASP A 100 11.35 -2.75 -2.54
N ARG A 101 11.85 -3.60 -1.63
CA ARG A 101 13.13 -4.30 -1.84
C ARG A 101 13.09 -5.14 -3.11
N ALA A 102 12.04 -5.91 -3.32
CA ALA A 102 11.93 -6.75 -4.50
C ALA A 102 11.74 -5.93 -5.78
N ALA A 103 10.95 -4.86 -5.74
CA ALA A 103 10.73 -3.95 -6.87
C ALA A 103 12.02 -3.24 -7.30
N ALA A 104 12.89 -2.88 -6.35
CA ALA A 104 14.18 -2.26 -6.67
C ALA A 104 15.12 -3.14 -7.52
N PHE A 105 14.99 -4.47 -7.45
CA PHE A 105 15.85 -5.40 -8.20
C PHE A 105 15.13 -6.13 -9.35
N LEU A 106 13.82 -6.34 -9.23
CA LEU A 106 13.03 -7.17 -10.15
C LEU A 106 11.89 -6.40 -10.82
N GLY A 107 11.69 -5.13 -10.45
CA GLY A 107 10.60 -4.30 -10.92
C GLY A 107 10.89 -3.58 -12.22
N HIS A 108 9.86 -2.90 -12.71
CA HIS A 108 9.89 -2.00 -13.86
C HIS A 108 9.33 -0.64 -13.46
N ALA A 109 9.58 0.41 -14.22
CA ALA A 109 8.98 1.71 -13.97
C ALA A 109 7.44 1.60 -14.05
N ALA A 110 6.73 2.20 -13.09
CA ALA A 110 5.28 2.22 -13.15
C ALA A 110 4.82 3.00 -14.39
N PRO A 111 3.77 2.54 -15.09
CA PRO A 111 3.20 3.30 -16.21
C PRO A 111 2.74 4.68 -15.75
N ASN A 112 2.86 5.67 -16.65
CA ASN A 112 2.42 7.05 -16.41
C ASN A 112 0.89 7.16 -16.32
#